data_AF-A0A4V0X421-F1
#
_entry.id   AF-A0A4V0X421-F1
#
_cell.length_a   1.000
_cell.length_b   1.000
_cell.length_c   1.000
_cell.angle_alpha   90.00
_cell.angle_beta   90.00
_cell.angle_gamma   90.00
#
_symmetry.space_group_name_H-M   'P 1'
#
loop_
_entity.id
_entity.type
_entity.pdbx_description
1 polymer ?
#
loop_
_entity_poly.entity_id
_entity_poly.type
_entity_poly.pdbx_seq_one_letter_code
_entity_poly.pdbx_strand_id
1 'polypeptide(L)'
;MEKKETIKDELREVAPSLLHQQQSTFQVPTGYFEQLPHKLIAAVNKEEKNSSTIFFRSPRWTVFAAAAVTIGILFFSLYYFRNPLNEETGAVDQWAKQEISKLPEEHVSAYIDNTNAFLQTATAEKIESNDLAVLIQDIPHEEIKRLLNDLPATEMP
;
A
#
# COMPACT_ATOMS: atom_id res chain seq x y z
N MET A 1 -78.10 11.66 19.44
CA MET A 1 -77.26 11.77 20.66
C MET A 1 -76.47 10.49 20.88
N GLU A 2 -77.10 9.33 20.69
CA GLU A 2 -76.52 7.97 20.79
C GLU A 2 -75.17 7.77 20.09
N LYS A 3 -75.04 8.14 18.80
CA LYS A 3 -73.80 7.95 18.02
C LYS A 3 -72.55 8.59 18.63
N LYS A 4 -72.70 9.73 19.34
CA LYS A 4 -71.54 10.42 19.95
C LYS A 4 -71.02 9.68 21.17
N GLU A 5 -71.89 9.01 21.92
CA GLU A 5 -71.49 8.24 23.10
C GLU A 5 -70.84 6.93 22.68
N THR A 6 -71.40 6.24 21.68
CA THR A 6 -70.77 5.04 21.10
C THR A 6 -69.36 5.32 20.58
N ILE A 7 -69.14 6.43 19.88
CA ILE A 7 -67.80 6.80 19.39
C ILE A 7 -66.81 7.02 20.54
N LYS A 8 -67.25 7.57 21.68
CA LYS A 8 -66.36 7.77 22.83
C LYS A 8 -66.02 6.46 23.52
N ASP A 9 -66.97 5.53 23.59
CA ASP A 9 -66.77 4.21 24.20
C ASP A 9 -65.78 3.37 23.38
N GLU A 10 -65.96 3.33 22.06
CA GLU A 10 -65.02 2.70 21.14
C GLU A 10 -63.63 3.33 21.22
N LEU A 11 -63.55 4.66 21.31
CA LEU A 11 -62.27 5.37 21.44
C LEU A 11 -61.59 5.10 22.79
N ARG A 12 -62.38 4.85 23.86
CA ARG A 12 -61.87 4.48 25.18
C ARG A 12 -61.18 3.13 25.16
N GLU A 13 -61.71 2.20 24.38
CA GLU A 13 -61.16 0.87 24.22
C GLU A 13 -59.89 0.88 23.37
N VAL A 14 -59.93 1.57 22.22
CA VAL A 14 -58.82 1.52 21.24
C VAL A 14 -57.68 2.47 21.58
N ALA A 15 -57.97 3.66 22.12
CA ALA A 15 -56.98 4.71 22.34
C ALA A 15 -57.34 5.61 23.54
N PRO A 16 -57.26 5.08 24.79
CA PRO A 16 -57.67 5.80 26.00
C PRO A 16 -56.88 7.10 26.26
N SER A 17 -55.68 7.23 25.69
CA SER A 17 -54.85 8.44 25.76
C SER A 17 -55.42 9.60 24.92
N LEU A 18 -56.16 9.33 23.84
CA LEU A 18 -56.76 10.35 22.99
C LEU A 18 -58.00 11.00 23.62
N LEU A 19 -58.66 10.32 24.55
CA LEU A 19 -59.78 10.90 25.32
C LEU A 19 -59.34 12.08 26.20
N HIS A 20 -58.09 12.07 26.62
CA HIS A 20 -57.47 13.13 27.40
C HIS A 20 -56.69 14.12 26.53
N GLN A 21 -56.85 14.06 25.20
CA GLN A 21 -56.09 14.91 24.28
C GLN A 21 -56.45 16.37 24.53
N GLN A 22 -55.58 17.04 25.29
CA GLN A 22 -55.52 18.48 25.39
C GLN A 22 -55.33 19.04 23.98
N GLN A 23 -55.94 20.20 23.72
CA GLN A 23 -55.86 20.91 22.44
C GLN A 23 -54.44 20.80 21.87
N SER A 24 -54.33 20.37 20.62
CA SER A 24 -53.05 20.13 19.97
C SER A 24 -52.16 21.36 20.10
N THR A 25 -51.09 21.27 20.90
CA THR A 25 -50.12 22.37 21.10
C THR A 25 -49.30 22.62 19.84
N PHE A 26 -49.26 21.65 18.94
CA PHE A 26 -48.57 21.74 17.66
C PHE A 26 -49.50 22.30 16.60
N GLN A 27 -49.09 23.42 16.01
CA GLN A 27 -49.72 23.99 14.82
C GLN A 27 -48.83 23.71 13.62
N VAL A 28 -49.44 23.21 12.54
CA VAL A 28 -48.71 23.03 11.28
C VAL A 28 -48.66 24.36 10.52
N PRO A 29 -47.50 24.71 9.94
CA PRO A 29 -47.40 25.87 9.08
C PRO A 29 -48.33 25.76 7.87
N THR A 30 -48.86 26.89 7.42
CA THR A 30 -49.69 26.95 6.21
C THR A 30 -48.92 26.39 5.01
N GLY A 31 -49.54 25.49 4.25
CA GLY A 31 -48.94 24.89 3.06
C GLY A 31 -47.86 23.83 3.34
N TYR A 32 -47.68 23.37 4.58
CA TYR A 32 -46.69 22.34 4.92
C TYR A 32 -46.86 21.07 4.07
N PHE A 33 -48.08 20.52 4.02
CA PHE A 33 -48.37 19.31 3.27
C PHE A 33 -48.41 19.52 1.75
N GLU A 34 -48.76 20.73 1.28
CA GLU A 34 -48.73 21.09 -0.15
C GLU A 34 -47.30 21.13 -0.71
N GLN A 35 -46.35 21.63 0.10
CA GLN A 35 -44.94 21.72 -0.28
C GLN A 35 -44.16 20.42 -0.03
N LEU A 36 -44.71 19.49 0.74
CA LEU A 36 -44.01 18.27 1.14
C LEU A 36 -43.60 17.39 -0.05
N PRO A 37 -44.47 17.10 -1.05
CA PRO A 37 -44.08 16.30 -2.21
C PRO A 37 -42.93 16.93 -3.00
N HIS A 38 -42.99 18.24 -3.18
CA HIS A 38 -41.96 19.01 -3.88
C HIS A 38 -40.61 18.96 -3.14
N LYS A 39 -40.63 19.07 -1.81
CA LYS A 39 -39.42 18.94 -0.97
C LYS A 39 -38.81 17.55 -1.02
N LEU A 40 -39.64 16.50 -1.04
CA LEU A 40 -39.17 15.11 -1.13
C LEU A 40 -38.50 14.83 -2.48
N ILE A 41 -39.13 15.23 -3.59
CA ILE A 41 -38.55 15.06 -4.93
C ILE A 41 -37.23 15.85 -5.05
N ALA A 42 -37.18 17.08 -4.53
CA ALA A 42 -35.96 17.87 -4.51
C ALA A 42 -34.84 17.23 -3.67
N ALA A 43 -35.17 16.58 -2.55
CA ALA A 43 -34.20 15.88 -1.72
C ALA A 43 -33.61 14.66 -2.43
N VAL A 44 -34.46 13.82 -3.05
CA VAL A 44 -34.02 12.63 -3.81
C VAL A 44 -33.11 13.03 -4.98
N ASN A 45 -33.53 14.01 -5.79
CA ASN A 45 -32.74 14.49 -6.93
C ASN A 45 -31.39 15.11 -6.51
N LYS A 46 -31.33 15.69 -5.30
CA LYS A 46 -30.08 16.23 -4.75
C LYS A 46 -29.10 15.10 -4.37
N GLU A 47 -29.59 13.96 -3.89
CA GLU A 47 -28.74 12.82 -3.57
C GLU A 47 -28.16 12.16 -4.83
N GLU A 48 -28.95 12.01 -5.91
CA GLU A 48 -28.47 11.48 -7.19
C GLU A 48 -27.36 12.36 -7.81
N LYS A 49 -27.45 13.69 -7.66
CA LYS A 49 -26.42 14.60 -8.18
C LYS A 49 -25.08 14.51 -7.44
N ASN A 50 -25.06 13.97 -6.23
CA ASN A 50 -23.85 13.82 -5.40
C ASN A 50 -23.28 12.40 -5.41
N SER A 51 -23.83 11.46 -6.20
CA SER A 51 -23.10 10.23 -6.49
C SER A 51 -22.07 10.54 -7.58
N SER A 52 -20.85 10.88 -7.15
CA SER A 52 -19.70 10.84 -8.05
C SER A 52 -19.62 9.40 -8.58
N THR A 53 -20.03 9.20 -9.82
CA THR A 53 -19.83 7.92 -10.52
C THR A 53 -18.34 7.70 -10.55
N ILE A 54 -17.83 6.91 -9.60
CA ILE A 54 -16.46 6.46 -9.59
C ILE A 54 -16.26 5.64 -10.88
N PHE A 55 -15.61 6.25 -11.86
CA PHE A 55 -15.07 5.52 -12.99
C PHE A 55 -14.00 4.59 -12.42
N PHE A 56 -14.29 3.30 -12.37
CA PHE A 56 -13.30 2.28 -12.09
C PHE A 56 -12.21 2.40 -13.16
N ARG A 57 -11.11 3.05 -12.80
CA ARG A 57 -9.92 3.14 -13.65
C ARG A 57 -9.42 1.71 -13.83
N SER A 58 -9.57 1.16 -15.03
CA SER A 58 -9.20 -0.22 -15.33
C SER A 58 -7.78 -0.51 -14.86
N PRO A 59 -7.54 -1.64 -14.18
CA PRO A 59 -6.21 -1.95 -13.66
C PRO A 59 -5.21 -2.08 -14.82
N ARG A 60 -3.95 -1.71 -14.58
CA ARG A 60 -2.86 -1.63 -15.56
C ARG A 60 -2.36 -3.01 -16.04
N TRP A 61 -3.25 -3.88 -16.49
CA TRP A 61 -2.91 -5.23 -16.97
C TRP A 61 -2.09 -5.18 -18.27
N THR A 62 -2.17 -4.06 -18.98
CA THR A 62 -1.34 -3.78 -20.17
C THR A 62 0.15 -3.62 -19.85
N VAL A 63 0.51 -3.19 -18.64
CA VAL A 63 1.91 -3.09 -18.22
C VAL A 63 2.50 -4.49 -18.00
N PHE A 64 1.72 -5.40 -17.43
CA PHE A 64 2.11 -6.80 -17.27
C PHE A 64 2.21 -7.53 -18.62
N ALA A 65 1.28 -7.27 -19.55
CA ALA A 65 1.34 -7.83 -20.90
C ALA A 65 2.56 -7.32 -21.70
N ALA A 66 2.89 -6.02 -21.60
CA ALA A 66 4.09 -5.47 -22.25
C ALA A 66 5.37 -6.08 -21.67
N ALA A 67 5.46 -6.26 -20.35
CA ALA A 67 6.61 -6.90 -19.70
C ALA A 67 6.79 -8.38 -20.11
N ALA A 68 5.70 -9.14 -20.23
CA ALA A 68 5.76 -10.52 -20.71
C ALA A 68 6.23 -10.61 -22.16
N VAL A 69 5.79 -9.68 -23.02
CA VAL A 69 6.26 -9.61 -24.42
C VAL A 69 7.74 -9.22 -24.48
N THR A 70 8.21 -8.29 -23.64
CA THR A 70 9.63 -7.93 -23.61
C THR A 70 10.50 -9.09 -23.14
N ILE A 71 10.08 -9.86 -22.12
CA ILE A 71 10.79 -11.06 -21.67
C ILE A 71 10.79 -12.13 -22.77
N GLY A 72 9.67 -12.32 -23.47
CA GLY A 72 9.58 -13.26 -24.59
C GLY A 72 10.50 -12.89 -25.75
N ILE A 73 10.56 -11.60 -26.12
CA ILE A 73 11.47 -11.11 -27.18
C ILE A 73 12.92 -11.24 -26.74
N LEU A 74 13.26 -10.92 -25.49
CA LEU A 74 14.62 -11.07 -24.95
C LEU A 74 15.05 -12.55 -24.93
N PHE A 75 14.18 -13.44 -24.46
CA PHE A 75 14.46 -14.87 -24.41
C PHE A 75 14.57 -15.49 -25.81
N PHE A 76 13.68 -15.10 -26.73
CA PHE A 76 13.71 -15.55 -28.12
C PHE A 76 14.93 -15.00 -28.87
N SER A 77 15.31 -13.74 -28.61
CA SER A 77 16.53 -13.11 -29.14
C SER A 77 17.78 -13.81 -28.61
N LEU A 78 17.86 -14.16 -27.32
CA LEU A 78 18.98 -14.90 -26.74
C LEU A 78 19.06 -16.33 -27.30
N TYR A 79 17.92 -16.99 -27.48
CA TYR A 79 17.84 -18.35 -28.02
C TYR A 79 18.25 -18.41 -29.50
N TYR A 80 17.82 -17.44 -30.30
CA TYR A 80 18.15 -17.37 -31.73
C TYR A 80 19.58 -16.86 -31.94
N PHE A 81 20.05 -15.94 -31.11
CA PHE A 81 21.41 -15.39 -31.15
C PHE A 81 22.35 -16.11 -30.18
N ARG A 82 22.24 -17.45 -30.13
CA ARG A 82 23.06 -18.34 -29.29
C ARG A 82 24.52 -18.39 -29.80
N ASN A 83 25.17 -17.24 -29.83
CA ASN A 83 26.60 -17.12 -29.63
C ASN A 83 26.89 -17.52 -28.18
N PRO A 84 27.98 -18.24 -27.88
CA PRO A 84 28.39 -18.44 -26.49
C PRO A 84 28.69 -17.08 -25.85
N LEU A 85 27.73 -16.53 -25.11
CA LEU A 85 27.92 -15.33 -24.30
C LEU A 85 28.80 -15.72 -23.11
N ASN A 86 29.98 -15.13 -23.05
CA ASN A 86 30.91 -15.28 -21.95
C ASN A 86 30.25 -14.83 -20.64
N GLU A 87 30.55 -15.60 -19.61
CA GLU A 87 30.03 -15.55 -18.26
C GLU A 87 30.57 -14.33 -17.49
N GLU A 88 29.99 -13.15 -17.71
CA GLU A 88 30.35 -11.88 -17.05
C GLU A 88 29.85 -11.80 -15.58
N THR A 89 29.41 -12.91 -14.97
CA THR A 89 29.26 -13.00 -13.51
C THR A 89 30.60 -13.18 -12.80
N GLY A 90 31.69 -13.44 -13.54
CA GLY A 90 33.05 -13.56 -13.00
C GLY A 90 33.78 -12.22 -12.80
N ALA A 91 33.37 -11.13 -13.44
CA ALA A 91 34.15 -9.89 -13.43
C ALA A 91 34.13 -9.18 -12.06
N VAL A 92 32.98 -9.18 -11.37
CA VAL A 92 32.83 -8.60 -10.02
C VAL A 92 33.56 -9.46 -8.99
N ASP A 93 33.43 -10.79 -9.09
CA ASP A 93 34.08 -11.74 -8.19
C ASP A 93 35.61 -11.74 -8.35
N GLN A 94 36.11 -11.61 -9.59
CA GLN A 94 37.55 -11.55 -9.86
C GLN A 94 38.19 -10.24 -9.41
N TRP A 95 37.56 -9.07 -9.66
CA TRP A 95 38.11 -7.81 -9.14
C TRP A 95 38.09 -7.81 -7.61
N ALA A 96 36.98 -8.25 -7.00
CA ALA A 96 36.83 -8.23 -5.54
C ALA A 96 37.93 -9.09 -4.90
N LYS A 97 38.19 -10.28 -5.44
CA LYS A 97 39.30 -11.15 -5.00
C LYS A 97 40.66 -10.49 -5.13
N GLN A 98 40.92 -9.78 -6.22
CA GLN A 98 42.20 -9.12 -6.46
C GLN A 98 42.45 -7.93 -5.53
N GLU A 99 41.40 -7.19 -5.15
CA GLU A 99 41.53 -6.04 -4.26
C GLU A 99 41.56 -6.44 -2.78
N ILE A 100 40.80 -7.47 -2.39
CA ILE A 100 40.84 -8.04 -1.04
C ILE A 100 42.24 -8.65 -0.75
N SER A 101 42.89 -9.22 -1.76
CA SER A 101 44.24 -9.79 -1.63
C SER A 101 45.35 -8.75 -1.42
N LYS A 102 45.07 -7.44 -1.65
CA LYS A 102 46.03 -6.34 -1.41
C LYS A 102 45.93 -5.77 0.00
N LEU A 103 44.90 -6.14 0.76
CA LEU A 103 44.72 -5.68 2.13
C LEU A 103 45.51 -6.59 3.09
N PRO A 104 46.29 -6.03 4.04
CA PRO A 104 47.02 -6.84 5.01
C PRO A 104 46.02 -7.68 5.84
N GLU A 105 46.16 -9.01 5.77
CA GLU A 105 45.21 -10.00 6.33
C GLU A 105 45.02 -9.88 7.86
N GLU A 106 45.96 -9.24 8.56
CA GLU A 106 45.98 -9.11 10.02
C GLU A 106 44.85 -8.22 10.57
N HIS A 107 44.49 -7.13 9.87
CA HIS A 107 43.47 -6.19 10.34
C HIS A 107 42.05 -6.59 9.92
N VAL A 108 41.94 -7.37 8.84
CA VAL A 108 40.65 -7.82 8.30
C VAL A 108 40.02 -8.85 9.24
N SER A 109 40.81 -9.75 9.83
CA SER A 109 40.33 -10.78 10.75
C SER A 109 39.76 -10.20 12.05
N ALA A 110 40.48 -9.28 12.70
CA ALA A 110 40.04 -8.65 13.95
C ALA A 110 38.74 -7.85 13.77
N TYR A 111 38.58 -7.18 12.63
CA TYR A 111 37.37 -6.43 12.31
C TYR A 111 36.20 -7.37 11.97
N ILE A 112 36.43 -8.42 11.19
CA ILE A 112 35.40 -9.44 10.89
C ILE A 112 34.95 -10.14 12.17
N ASP A 113 35.85 -10.48 13.10
CA ASP A 113 35.51 -11.15 14.36
C ASP A 113 34.70 -10.26 15.29
N ASN A 114 35.07 -8.99 15.45
CA ASN A 114 34.29 -8.02 16.26
C ASN A 114 32.93 -7.75 15.62
N THR A 115 32.88 -7.59 14.30
CA THR A 115 31.63 -7.35 13.57
C THR A 115 30.71 -8.56 13.65
N ASN A 116 31.23 -9.78 13.49
CA ASN A 116 30.46 -11.00 13.65
C ASN A 116 29.97 -11.18 15.09
N ALA A 117 30.77 -10.82 16.11
CA ALA A 117 30.33 -10.82 17.50
C ALA A 117 29.20 -9.81 17.77
N PHE A 118 29.28 -8.62 17.16
CA PHE A 118 28.23 -7.60 17.23
C PHE A 118 26.93 -8.06 16.52
N LEU A 119 27.04 -8.62 15.31
CA LEU A 119 25.92 -9.13 14.53
C LEU A 119 25.26 -10.36 15.19
N GLN A 120 26.04 -11.24 15.81
CA GLN A 120 25.51 -12.37 16.59
C GLN A 120 24.72 -11.91 17.83
N THR A 121 25.04 -10.74 18.38
CA THR A 121 24.34 -10.17 19.55
C THR A 121 23.09 -9.39 19.15
N ALA A 122 23.09 -8.75 17.97
CA ALA A 122 22.00 -7.88 17.51
C ALA A 122 20.91 -8.58 16.68
N THR A 123 21.21 -9.73 16.04
CA THR A 123 20.27 -10.35 15.09
C THR A 123 20.24 -11.87 15.24
N ALA A 124 19.09 -12.42 15.67
CA ALA A 124 18.84 -13.85 15.76
C ALA A 124 18.49 -14.51 14.40
N GLU A 125 18.71 -13.84 13.27
CA GLU A 125 18.39 -14.37 11.93
C GLU A 125 19.62 -14.28 11.01
N LYS A 126 20.05 -15.44 10.52
CA LYS A 126 21.26 -15.64 9.72
C LYS A 126 21.02 -15.06 8.32
N ILE A 127 21.55 -13.87 8.05
CA ILE A 127 21.48 -13.26 6.71
C ILE A 127 22.29 -14.14 5.73
N GLU A 128 21.64 -14.68 4.71
CA GLU A 128 22.28 -15.51 3.69
C GLU A 128 23.06 -14.65 2.67
N SER A 129 24.19 -15.15 2.21
CA SER A 129 25.13 -14.41 1.34
C SER A 129 24.53 -13.94 0.02
N ASN A 130 23.50 -14.62 -0.46
CA ASN A 130 22.78 -14.26 -1.69
C ASN A 130 21.93 -13.00 -1.51
N ASP A 131 21.32 -12.79 -0.33
CA ASP A 131 20.49 -11.61 -0.04
C ASP A 131 21.35 -10.35 0.08
N LEU A 132 22.55 -10.52 0.65
CA LEU A 132 23.57 -9.46 0.72
C LEU A 132 24.07 -9.06 -0.68
N ALA A 133 24.24 -10.01 -1.60
CA ALA A 133 24.65 -9.72 -2.98
C ALA A 133 23.58 -8.93 -3.75
N VAL A 134 22.30 -9.22 -3.53
CA VAL A 134 21.18 -8.47 -4.12
C VAL A 134 21.08 -7.07 -3.52
N LEU A 135 21.27 -6.90 -2.20
CA LEU A 135 21.22 -5.59 -1.55
C LEU A 135 22.35 -4.66 -2.00
N ILE A 136 23.52 -5.21 -2.31
CA ILE A 136 24.70 -4.47 -2.75
C ILE A 136 24.66 -4.22 -4.28
N GLN A 137 23.82 -4.94 -5.02
CA GLN A 137 23.69 -4.81 -6.49
C GLN A 137 23.27 -3.41 -6.93
N ASP A 138 22.41 -2.75 -6.15
CA ASP A 138 21.93 -1.40 -6.44
C ASP A 138 22.92 -0.30 -5.99
N ILE A 139 24.02 -0.68 -5.32
CA ILE A 139 25.07 0.26 -4.94
C ILE A 139 26.04 0.45 -6.12
N PRO A 140 26.20 1.68 -6.62
CA PRO A 140 27.11 1.96 -7.71
C PRO A 140 28.55 1.55 -7.40
N HIS A 141 29.24 0.94 -8.37
CA HIS A 141 30.60 0.40 -8.19
C HIS A 141 31.63 1.46 -7.79
N GLU A 142 31.41 2.70 -8.20
CA GLU A 142 32.17 3.90 -7.87
C GLU A 142 31.97 4.35 -6.43
N GLU A 143 30.78 4.19 -5.86
CA GLU A 143 30.55 4.42 -4.42
C GLU A 143 31.26 3.36 -3.60
N ILE A 144 31.21 2.10 -4.04
CA ILE A 144 31.97 1.01 -3.39
C ILE A 144 33.47 1.33 -3.42
N LYS A 145 34.01 1.74 -4.57
CA LYS A 145 35.43 2.14 -4.68
C LYS A 145 35.77 3.35 -3.82
N ARG A 146 34.89 4.35 -3.80
CA ARG A 146 35.08 5.54 -2.96
C ARG A 146 35.06 5.17 -1.49
N LEU A 147 34.14 4.32 -1.06
CA LEU A 147 34.07 3.83 0.33
C LEU A 147 35.33 3.04 0.69
N LEU A 148 35.82 2.17 -0.20
CA LEU A 148 37.07 1.43 0.03
C LEU A 148 38.30 2.36 0.12
N ASN A 149 38.29 3.48 -0.61
CA ASN A 149 39.40 4.43 -0.66
C ASN A 149 39.32 5.53 0.42
N ASP A 150 38.10 5.86 0.88
CA ASP A 150 37.82 6.77 2.00
C ASP A 150 37.94 6.08 3.36
N LEU A 151 38.16 4.74 3.39
CA LEU A 151 38.67 4.09 4.59
C LEU A 151 39.94 4.83 4.99
N PRO A 152 40.02 5.41 6.20
CA PRO A 152 41.25 6.06 6.61
C PRO A 152 42.33 4.99 6.53
N ALA A 153 43.28 5.17 5.61
CA ALA A 153 44.62 4.63 5.78
C ALA A 153 45.02 5.18 7.14
N THR A 154 44.79 4.35 8.16
CA THR A 154 45.02 4.70 9.54
C THR A 154 46.52 4.69 9.65
N GLU A 155 47.12 5.81 9.28
CA GLU A 155 48.44 6.19 9.72
C GLU A 155 48.33 6.27 11.22
N MET A 156 48.70 5.19 11.88
CA MET A 156 49.13 5.27 13.26
C MET A 156 50.64 5.00 13.29
N PRO A 157 51.38 5.68 14.17
CA PRO A 157 52.77 5.37 14.47
C PRO A 157 52.95 3.93 14.97
#